data_AF-A0AA96W8N4-F1
#
_entry.id   AF-A0AA96W8N4-F1
#
_cell.length_a   1.000
_cell.length_b   1.000
_cell.length_c   1.000
_cell.angle_alpha   90.00
_cell.angle_beta   90.00
_cell.angle_gamma   90.00
#
_symmetry.space_group_name_H-M   'P 1'
#
loop_
_entity.id
_entity.type
_entity.pdbx_description
1 polymer ?
#
loop_
_entity_poly.entity_id
_entity_poly.type
_entity_poly.pdbx_seq_one_letter_code
_entity_poly.pdbx_strand_id
1 'polypeptide(L)'
;MPGPVTRIGITGHREIPEAALSAVRSGIRAELRGRPSTTRALSSLAAGADQLFAEIALESGLQLTAVIPGMDYETHLGDDQVRGAYRRLLKCCTEREQLPYERTHEEAYYAAGRYIVDHTDRMIAVWDGAPARGLGGTADIVDYARLTGVPVTVLWSPGVLRA
;
A
#
# COMPACT_ATOMS: atom_id res chain seq x y z
N MET A 1 28.42 10.14 -4.42
CA MET A 1 26.98 10.21 -4.77
C MET A 1 26.28 9.18 -3.90
N PRO A 2 25.29 9.55 -3.07
CA PRO A 2 24.41 8.53 -2.49
C PRO A 2 23.81 7.71 -3.64
N GLY A 3 23.79 6.38 -3.51
CA GLY A 3 23.23 5.51 -4.53
C GLY A 3 21.76 5.85 -4.81
N PRO A 4 21.21 5.41 -5.96
CA PRO A 4 19.81 5.69 -6.29
C PRO A 4 18.89 5.17 -5.18
N VAL A 5 18.01 6.05 -4.69
CA VAL A 5 16.98 5.73 -3.69
C VAL A 5 15.98 4.78 -4.33
N THR A 6 15.86 3.57 -3.79
CA THR A 6 14.84 2.61 -4.22
C THR A 6 13.52 2.89 -3.50
N ARG A 7 12.41 2.94 -4.23
CA ARG A 7 11.07 3.21 -3.72
C ARG A 7 10.17 2.01 -3.97
N ILE A 8 9.52 1.51 -2.93
CA ILE A 8 8.63 0.35 -2.98
C ILE A 8 7.24 0.79 -2.53
N GLY A 9 6.24 0.60 -3.39
CA GLY A 9 4.84 0.89 -3.10
C GLY A 9 4.05 -0.36 -2.73
N ILE A 10 2.91 -0.16 -2.08
CA ILE A 10 1.92 -1.20 -1.78
C ILE A 10 0.56 -0.81 -2.35
N THR A 11 -0.18 -1.81 -2.80
CA THR A 11 -1.64 -1.76 -2.96
C THR A 11 -2.21 -3.09 -2.49
N GLY A 12 -3.42 -3.12 -1.94
CA GLY A 12 -3.99 -4.39 -1.52
C GLY A 12 -5.38 -4.33 -0.91
N HIS A 13 -5.89 -5.51 -0.58
CA HIS A 13 -7.18 -5.67 0.06
C HIS A 13 -7.19 -5.11 1.49
N ARG A 14 -8.32 -4.49 1.85
CA ARG A 14 -8.56 -3.96 3.21
C ARG A 14 -8.81 -5.07 4.24
N GLU A 15 -9.29 -6.20 3.76
CA GLU A 15 -9.51 -7.40 4.55
C GLU A 15 -8.71 -8.54 3.93
N ILE A 16 -7.81 -9.11 4.73
CA ILE A 16 -6.99 -10.25 4.32
C ILE A 16 -7.51 -11.46 5.10
N PRO A 17 -8.00 -12.52 4.43
CA PRO A 17 -8.40 -13.74 5.11
C PRO A 17 -7.25 -14.34 5.92
N GLU A 18 -7.57 -14.91 7.09
CA GLU A 18 -6.57 -15.55 7.96
C GLU A 18 -5.71 -16.58 7.21
N ALA A 19 -6.34 -17.34 6.30
CA ALA A 19 -5.68 -18.32 5.43
C ALA A 19 -4.61 -17.72 4.51
N ALA A 20 -4.73 -16.44 4.13
CA ALA A 20 -3.75 -15.73 3.30
C ALA A 20 -2.76 -14.89 4.14
N LEU A 21 -3.13 -14.50 5.37
CA LEU A 21 -2.40 -13.53 6.17
C LEU A 21 -0.92 -13.91 6.40
N SER A 22 -0.66 -15.17 6.76
CA SER A 22 0.72 -15.65 6.98
C SER A 22 1.58 -15.60 5.71
N ALA A 23 1.00 -15.97 4.57
CA ALA A 23 1.69 -15.93 3.28
C ALA A 23 1.97 -14.50 2.83
N VAL A 24 0.97 -13.61 2.94
CA VAL A 24 1.11 -12.18 2.65
C VAL A 24 2.18 -11.54 3.52
N ARG A 25 2.14 -11.77 4.83
CA ARG A 25 3.12 -11.22 5.78
C ARG A 25 4.54 -11.68 5.45
N SER A 26 4.70 -12.97 5.16
CA SER A 26 6.00 -13.54 4.80
C SER A 26 6.52 -13.00 3.47
N GLY A 27 5.64 -12.83 2.48
CA GLY A 27 5.97 -12.24 1.18
C GLY A 27 6.41 -10.79 1.28
N ILE A 28 5.67 -9.96 2.04
CA ILE A 28 6.06 -8.56 2.26
C ILE A 28 7.43 -8.49 2.93
N ARG A 29 7.64 -9.30 3.98
CA ARG A 29 8.94 -9.35 4.67
C ARG A 29 10.07 -9.78 3.74
N ALA A 30 9.83 -10.72 2.82
CA ALA A 30 10.84 -11.14 1.85
C ALA A 30 11.22 -10.01 0.88
N GLU A 31 10.25 -9.22 0.42
CA GLU A 31 10.50 -8.09 -0.50
C GLU A 31 11.27 -6.94 0.16
N LEU A 32 11.08 -6.73 1.46
CA LEU A 32 11.68 -5.64 2.24
C LEU A 32 12.99 -6.03 2.96
N ARG A 33 13.24 -7.32 3.19
CA ARG A 33 14.43 -7.80 3.93
C ARG A 33 15.72 -7.46 3.19
N GLY A 34 16.72 -6.98 3.95
CA GLY A 34 18.07 -6.73 3.44
C GLY A 34 18.16 -5.52 2.49
N ARG A 35 17.08 -4.75 2.36
CA ARG A 35 17.08 -3.49 1.62
C ARG A 35 17.94 -2.45 2.34
N PRO A 36 18.69 -1.62 1.60
CA PRO A 36 19.46 -0.54 2.22
C PRO A 36 18.52 0.46 2.91
N SER A 37 19.00 1.13 3.95
CA SER A 37 18.25 2.15 4.70
C SER A 37 17.83 3.36 3.85
N THR A 38 18.42 3.52 2.66
CA THR A 38 18.00 4.49 1.64
C THR A 38 16.72 4.08 0.92
N THR A 39 16.18 2.89 1.16
CA THR A 39 14.93 2.42 0.56
C THR A 39 13.74 3.09 1.25
N ARG A 40 12.79 3.58 0.45
CA ARG A 40 11.57 4.23 0.92
C ARG A 40 10.35 3.37 0.62
N ALA A 41 9.49 3.20 1.60
CA ALA A 41 8.21 2.54 1.50
C ALA A 41 7.10 3.59 1.30
N LEU A 42 6.23 3.41 0.32
CA LEU A 42 5.08 4.30 0.05
C LEU A 42 3.78 3.52 0.27
N SER A 43 2.86 4.09 1.06
CA SER A 43 1.58 3.45 1.43
C SER A 43 0.52 4.51 1.70
N SER A 44 -0.75 4.20 1.42
CA SER A 44 -1.88 5.03 1.83
C SER A 44 -2.37 4.71 3.24
N LEU A 45 -1.74 3.75 3.93
CA LEU A 45 -2.06 3.34 5.31
C LEU A 45 -3.53 2.91 5.50
N ALA A 46 -4.18 2.48 4.42
CA ALA A 46 -5.51 1.88 4.47
C ALA A 46 -5.51 0.64 5.37
N ALA A 47 -6.68 0.24 5.88
CA ALA A 47 -6.82 -1.01 6.62
C ALA A 47 -6.24 -2.20 5.83
N GLY A 48 -5.83 -3.26 6.53
CA GLY A 48 -5.37 -4.49 5.89
C GLY A 48 -3.96 -4.40 5.33
N ALA A 49 -3.81 -4.59 4.02
CA ALA A 49 -2.52 -4.73 3.35
C ALA A 49 -1.58 -3.54 3.55
N ASP A 50 -2.10 -2.32 3.43
CA ASP A 50 -1.33 -1.09 3.54
C ASP A 50 -0.74 -0.90 4.96
N GLN A 51 -1.53 -1.17 6.01
CA GLN A 51 -1.05 -1.12 7.39
C GLN A 51 -0.07 -2.25 7.71
N LEU A 52 -0.34 -3.47 7.25
CA LEU A 52 0.58 -4.60 7.41
C LEU A 52 1.94 -4.32 6.75
N PHE A 53 1.91 -3.74 5.55
CA PHE A 53 3.13 -3.33 4.84
C PHE A 53 3.89 -2.22 5.59
N ALA A 54 3.18 -1.20 6.07
CA ALA A 54 3.76 -0.09 6.83
C ALA A 54 4.44 -0.58 8.11
N GLU A 55 3.81 -1.49 8.86
CA GLU A 55 4.40 -2.09 10.05
C GLU A 55 5.70 -2.85 9.73
N ILE A 56 5.68 -3.70 8.70
CA ILE A 56 6.86 -4.49 8.32
C ILE A 56 7.99 -3.60 7.79
N ALA A 57 7.66 -2.52 7.07
CA ALA A 57 8.65 -1.55 6.59
C ALA A 57 9.36 -0.86 7.77
N LEU A 58 8.59 -0.41 8.77
CA LEU A 58 9.14 0.19 9.99
C LEU A 58 9.96 -0.81 10.81
N GLU A 59 9.49 -2.06 10.97
CA GLU A 59 10.25 -3.16 11.60
C GLU A 59 11.59 -3.42 10.89
N SER A 60 11.62 -3.23 9.57
CA SER A 60 12.81 -3.42 8.73
C SER A 60 13.73 -2.19 8.70
N GLY A 61 13.40 -1.13 9.44
CA GLY A 61 14.19 0.11 9.51
C GLY A 61 14.10 0.99 8.26
N LEU A 62 13.07 0.81 7.43
CA LEU A 62 12.86 1.61 6.22
C LEU A 62 12.14 2.92 6.56
N GLN A 63 12.41 3.95 5.75
CA GLN A 63 11.64 5.19 5.80
C GLN A 63 10.28 4.96 5.15
N LEU A 64 9.22 5.45 5.80
CA LEU A 64 7.85 5.32 5.33
C LEU A 64 7.29 6.70 4.94
N THR A 65 6.75 6.79 3.73
CA THR A 65 6.03 7.96 3.23
C THR A 65 4.54 7.62 3.15
N ALA A 66 3.72 8.39 3.87
CA ALA A 66 2.27 8.25 3.81
C ALA A 66 1.70 9.05 2.64
N VAL A 67 0.98 8.41 1.73
CA VAL A 67 0.26 9.07 0.63
C VAL A 67 -1.21 9.17 1.03
N ILE A 68 -1.63 10.38 1.42
CA ILE A 68 -2.95 10.66 1.98
C ILE A 68 -3.90 11.05 0.84
N PRO A 69 -4.95 10.25 0.57
CA PRO A 69 -5.97 10.59 -0.42
C PRO A 69 -6.60 11.95 -0.13
N GLY A 70 -6.91 12.72 -1.18
CA GLY A 70 -7.52 14.04 -1.08
C GLY A 70 -9.00 13.99 -0.75
N MET A 71 -9.31 13.61 0.47
CA MET A 71 -10.67 13.55 1.03
C MET A 71 -10.58 13.59 2.56
N ASP A 72 -11.72 13.52 3.26
CA ASP A 72 -11.77 13.30 4.71
C ASP A 72 -11.34 11.86 5.06
N TYR A 73 -10.14 11.48 4.66
CA TYR A 73 -9.72 10.09 4.57
C TYR A 73 -9.82 9.34 5.90
N GLU A 74 -9.39 9.97 6.99
CA GLU A 74 -9.37 9.36 8.31
C GLU A 74 -10.78 9.02 8.83
N THR A 75 -11.79 9.82 8.50
CA THR A 75 -13.17 9.57 8.94
C THR A 75 -13.76 8.34 8.23
N HIS A 76 -13.19 7.96 7.09
CA HIS A 76 -13.62 6.85 6.25
C HIS A 76 -12.75 5.59 6.35
N LEU A 77 -11.75 5.58 7.23
CA LEU A 77 -10.85 4.44 7.45
C LEU A 77 -11.50 3.25 8.18
N GLY A 78 -12.73 3.38 8.66
CA GLY A 78 -13.46 2.32 9.38
C GLY A 78 -13.65 2.65 10.86
N ASP A 79 -13.51 1.64 11.72
CA ASP A 79 -13.73 1.76 13.16
C ASP A 79 -12.60 2.49 13.91
N ASP A 80 -12.78 2.70 15.22
CA ASP A 80 -11.80 3.36 16.08
C ASP A 80 -10.46 2.63 16.19
N GLN A 81 -10.46 1.31 16.06
CA GLN A 81 -9.23 0.52 16.13
C GLN A 81 -8.37 0.78 14.89
N VAL A 82 -8.98 0.76 13.70
CA VAL A 82 -8.31 1.05 12.43
C VAL A 82 -7.83 2.50 12.39
N ARG A 83 -8.67 3.46 12.81
CA ARG A 83 -8.26 4.87 12.94
C ARG A 83 -7.10 5.04 13.91
N GLY A 84 -7.11 4.32 15.03
CA GLY A 84 -6.03 4.32 16.01
C GLY A 84 -4.72 3.79 15.42
N ALA A 85 -4.77 2.69 14.65
CA ALA A 85 -3.61 2.13 13.96
C ALA A 85 -3.05 3.10 12.91
N TYR A 86 -3.91 3.67 12.07
CA TYR A 86 -3.55 4.69 11.10
C TYR A 86 -2.82 5.87 11.75
N ARG A 87 -3.37 6.47 12.81
CA ARG A 87 -2.74 7.59 13.52
C ARG A 87 -1.37 7.24 14.09
N ARG A 88 -1.17 6.01 14.59
CA ARG A 88 0.13 5.55 15.08
C ARG A 88 1.14 5.47 13.95
N LEU A 89 0.78 4.82 12.84
CA LEU A 89 1.65 4.68 11.67
C LEU A 89 1.99 6.04 11.04
N LEU A 90 1.00 6.93 10.92
CA LEU A 90 1.19 8.27 10.38
C LEU A 90 2.20 9.10 11.18
N LYS A 91 2.27 8.90 12.50
CA LYS A 91 3.29 9.54 13.37
C LYS A 91 4.70 8.98 13.15
N CYS A 92 4.82 7.74 12.69
CA CYS A 92 6.09 7.10 12.38
C CYS A 92 6.59 7.39 10.95
N CYS A 93 5.75 7.96 10.09
CA CYS A 93 6.13 8.31 8.72
C CYS A 93 7.14 9.46 8.70
N THR A 94 8.18 9.32 7.87
CA THR A 94 9.21 10.34 7.65
C THR A 94 8.68 11.47 6.77
N GLU A 95 7.83 11.14 5.82
CA GLU A 95 7.22 12.08 4.87
C GLU A 95 5.71 11.81 4.77
N ARG A 96 4.95 12.85 4.41
CA ARG A 96 3.51 12.77 4.22
C ARG A 96 3.14 13.58 2.98
N GLU A 97 2.52 12.92 2.02
CA GLU A 97 2.06 13.56 0.80
C GLU A 97 0.55 13.63 0.77
N GLN A 98 0.04 14.85 0.90
CA GLN A 98 -1.38 15.14 0.86
C GLN A 98 -1.79 15.43 -0.58
N LEU A 99 -2.66 14.59 -1.14
CA LEU A 99 -3.12 14.76 -2.51
C LEU A 99 -4.25 15.80 -2.62
N PRO A 100 -4.42 16.42 -3.80
CA PRO A 100 -5.53 17.34 -4.07
C PRO A 100 -6.90 16.70 -3.83
N TYR A 101 -7.87 17.51 -3.40
CA TYR A 101 -9.22 17.05 -3.11
C TYR A 101 -9.91 16.47 -4.35
N GLU A 102 -10.53 15.30 -4.21
CA GLU A 102 -11.31 14.64 -5.25
C GLU A 102 -12.81 14.65 -4.93
N ARG A 103 -13.64 14.57 -5.97
CA ARG A 103 -15.11 14.66 -5.82
C ARG A 103 -15.72 13.44 -5.15
N THR A 104 -15.14 12.28 -5.39
CA THR A 104 -15.57 11.01 -4.82
C THR A 104 -14.44 10.30 -4.10
N HIS A 105 -14.79 9.43 -3.17
CA HIS A 105 -13.80 8.62 -2.45
C HIS A 105 -13.05 7.69 -3.40
N GLU A 106 -13.76 7.09 -4.36
CA GLU A 106 -13.17 6.18 -5.36
C GLU A 106 -12.10 6.90 -6.19
N GLU A 107 -12.37 8.13 -6.63
CA GLU A 107 -11.39 8.97 -7.32
C GLU A 107 -10.19 9.30 -6.41
N ALA A 108 -10.42 9.65 -5.15
CA ALA A 108 -9.34 9.90 -4.18
C ALA A 108 -8.44 8.67 -3.96
N TYR A 109 -9.03 7.49 -3.79
CA TYR A 109 -8.29 6.24 -3.65
C TYR A 109 -7.51 5.89 -4.92
N TYR A 110 -8.14 6.07 -6.08
CA TYR A 110 -7.49 5.83 -7.36
C TYR A 110 -6.31 6.80 -7.60
N ALA A 111 -6.49 8.09 -7.32
CA ALA A 111 -5.45 9.10 -7.41
C ALA A 111 -4.26 8.77 -6.48
N ALA A 112 -4.54 8.33 -5.25
CA ALA A 112 -3.51 7.89 -4.31
C ALA A 112 -2.74 6.66 -4.80
N GLY A 113 -3.45 5.63 -5.28
CA GLY A 113 -2.81 4.45 -5.84
C GLY A 113 -1.95 4.76 -7.07
N ARG A 114 -2.44 5.62 -7.98
CA ARG A 114 -1.67 6.10 -9.13
C ARG A 114 -0.44 6.88 -8.71
N TYR A 115 -0.57 7.78 -7.74
CA TYR A 115 0.57 8.52 -7.20
C TYR A 115 1.65 7.57 -6.68
N ILE A 116 1.28 6.55 -5.91
CA ILE A 116 2.22 5.54 -5.41
C ILE A 116 2.92 4.83 -6.58
N VAL A 117 2.18 4.41 -7.61
CA VAL A 117 2.77 3.79 -8.81
C VAL A 117 3.76 4.72 -9.49
N ASP A 118 3.37 5.95 -9.75
CA ASP A 118 4.20 6.94 -10.47
C ASP A 118 5.47 7.34 -9.69
N HIS A 119 5.46 7.13 -8.36
CA HIS A 119 6.55 7.49 -7.46
C HIS A 119 7.29 6.29 -6.86
N THR A 120 7.11 5.09 -7.41
CA THR A 120 7.82 3.88 -6.96
C THR A 120 8.55 3.20 -8.09
N ASP A 121 9.61 2.46 -7.74
CA ASP A 121 10.37 1.68 -8.71
C ASP A 121 9.83 0.24 -8.80
N ARG A 122 9.09 -0.21 -7.77
CA ARG A 122 8.42 -1.51 -7.69
C ARG A 122 7.15 -1.42 -6.84
N MET A 123 6.16 -2.23 -7.20
CA MET A 123 4.91 -2.38 -6.45
C MET A 123 4.80 -3.77 -5.83
N ILE A 124 4.28 -3.83 -4.62
CA ILE A 124 3.74 -5.03 -4.01
C ILE A 124 2.21 -4.95 -4.11
N ALA A 125 1.57 -6.04 -4.53
CA ALA A 125 0.12 -6.13 -4.62
C ALA A 125 -0.40 -7.29 -3.76
N VAL A 126 -1.14 -6.99 -2.70
CA VAL A 126 -1.86 -8.02 -1.93
C VAL A 126 -3.23 -8.20 -2.57
N TRP A 127 -3.27 -9.10 -3.56
CA TRP A 127 -4.37 -9.17 -4.51
C TRP A 127 -4.68 -10.61 -4.94
N ASP A 128 -5.96 -10.95 -4.94
CA ASP A 128 -6.50 -12.28 -5.27
C ASP A 128 -6.59 -12.58 -6.77
N GLY A 129 -6.19 -11.64 -7.63
CA GLY A 129 -6.29 -11.79 -9.09
C GLY A 129 -7.67 -11.45 -9.66
N ALA A 130 -8.66 -11.14 -8.82
CA ALA A 130 -10.02 -10.83 -9.26
C ALA A 130 -10.17 -9.35 -9.66
N PRO A 131 -11.11 -9.02 -10.58
CA PRO A 131 -11.41 -7.64 -10.93
C PRO A 131 -11.77 -6.77 -9.72
N ALA A 132 -11.55 -5.48 -9.86
CA ALA A 132 -11.97 -4.50 -8.86
C ALA A 132 -13.51 -4.50 -8.71
N ARG A 133 -14.00 -4.29 -7.49
CA ARG A 133 -15.44 -4.15 -7.20
C ARG A 133 -15.97 -2.73 -7.51
N GLY A 134 -15.06 -1.78 -7.77
CA GLY A 134 -15.31 -0.36 -8.03
C GLY A 134 -13.99 0.35 -8.33
N LEU A 135 -14.05 1.61 -8.77
CA LEU A 135 -12.87 2.38 -9.16
C LEU A 135 -11.91 2.58 -7.97
N GLY A 136 -10.61 2.47 -8.22
CA GLY A 136 -9.58 2.62 -7.19
C GLY A 136 -9.36 1.35 -6.38
N GLY A 137 -9.90 0.22 -6.83
CA GLY A 137 -9.60 -1.09 -6.26
C GLY A 137 -8.18 -1.55 -6.59
N THR A 138 -7.73 -2.59 -5.90
CA THR A 138 -6.37 -3.14 -6.08
C THR A 138 -6.10 -3.56 -7.53
N ALA A 139 -7.09 -4.12 -8.24
CA ALA A 139 -6.91 -4.52 -9.64
C ALA A 139 -6.63 -3.32 -10.55
N ASP A 140 -7.32 -2.19 -10.37
CA ASP A 140 -7.10 -0.98 -11.17
C ASP A 140 -5.68 -0.45 -11.00
N ILE A 141 -5.16 -0.49 -9.77
CA ILE A 141 -3.79 -0.04 -9.48
C ILE A 141 -2.75 -1.02 -10.02
N VAL A 142 -3.02 -2.33 -9.96
CA VAL A 142 -2.16 -3.36 -10.57
C VAL A 142 -2.11 -3.19 -12.09
N ASP A 143 -3.25 -2.96 -12.73
CA ASP A 143 -3.32 -2.74 -14.18
C ASP A 143 -2.64 -1.43 -14.58
N TYR A 144 -2.82 -0.36 -13.82
CA TYR A 144 -2.11 0.90 -14.02
C TYR A 144 -0.59 0.73 -13.89
N ALA A 145 -0.11 0.04 -12.86
CA ALA A 145 1.32 -0.24 -12.67
C ALA A 145 1.92 -1.03 -13.84
N ARG A 146 1.20 -2.04 -14.34
CA ARG A 146 1.62 -2.80 -15.52
C ARG A 146 1.66 -1.93 -16.77
N LEU A 147 0.67 -1.05 -16.95
CA LEU A 147 0.61 -0.13 -18.08
C LEU A 147 1.77 0.87 -18.09
N THR A 148 2.18 1.37 -16.91
CA THR A 148 3.30 2.29 -16.76
C THR A 148 4.67 1.60 -16.73
N GLY A 149 4.70 0.26 -16.78
CA GLY A 149 5.92 -0.53 -16.79
C GLY A 149 6.57 -0.73 -15.42
N VAL A 150 5.87 -0.39 -14.32
CA VAL A 150 6.35 -0.63 -12.95
C VAL A 150 6.17 -2.11 -12.60
N PRO A 151 7.25 -2.84 -12.23
CA PRO A 151 7.15 -4.24 -11.85
C PRO A 151 6.26 -4.45 -10.61
N VAL A 152 5.33 -5.41 -10.69
CA VAL A 152 4.40 -5.76 -9.60
C VAL A 152 4.68 -7.17 -9.08
N THR A 153 5.00 -7.31 -7.79
CA THR A 153 4.98 -8.61 -7.09
C THR A 153 3.60 -8.83 -6.48
N VAL A 154 2.87 -9.84 -6.94
CA VAL A 154 1.57 -10.22 -6.36
C VAL A 154 1.78 -11.21 -5.21
N LEU A 155 1.22 -10.90 -4.05
CA LEU A 155 1.27 -11.71 -2.84
C LEU A 155 -0.14 -12.20 -2.50
N TRP A 156 -0.46 -13.41 -2.94
CA TRP A 156 -1.70 -14.09 -2.60
C TRP A 156 -1.56 -15.61 -2.73
N SER A 157 -2.20 -16.34 -1.83
CA SER A 157 -2.21 -17.80 -1.89
C SER A 157 -3.20 -18.27 -2.96
N PRO A 158 -2.77 -19.10 -3.94
CA PRO A 158 -3.69 -19.67 -4.92
C PRO A 158 -4.85 -20.42 -4.24
N GLY A 159 -6.08 -20.19 -4.72
CA GLY A 159 -7.28 -20.87 -4.21
C GLY A 159 -7.89 -20.28 -2.94
N VAL A 160 -7.31 -19.24 -2.35
CA VAL A 160 -7.94 -18.50 -1.24
C VAL A 160 -8.89 -17.45 -1.81
N LEU A 161 -10.17 -17.54 -1.44
CA LEU A 161 -11.16 -16.52 -1.78
C LEU A 161 -10.95 -15.28 -0.92
N ARG A 162 -11.04 -14.09 -1.52
CA ARG A 162 -11.12 -12.82 -0.77
C ARG A 162 -12.40 -12.79 0.07
N ALA A 163 -12.34 -12.08 1.20
CA ALA A 163 -13.49 -11.85 2.07
C ALA A 163 -14.62 -11.04 1.38
#